data_AF-A0A318CT74-F1
#
_entry.id   AF-A0A318CT74-F1
#
_cell.length_a   1.000
_cell.length_b   1.000
_cell.length_c   1.000
_cell.angle_alpha   90.00
_cell.angle_beta   90.00
_cell.angle_gamma   90.00
#
_symmetry.space_group_name_H-M   'P 1'
#
loop_
_entity.id
_entity.type
_entity.pdbx_description
1 polymer ?
#
loop_
_entity_poly.entity_id
_entity_poly.type
_entity_poly.pdbx_seq_one_letter_code
_entity_poly.pdbx_strand_id
1 'polypeptide(L)'
;MATARLTKIPNIPNVSEEELSPLVAELLDICCLQQELILSLQEQNQILRDEIAILKNLKPKPNIKPSNLENRPDKKKEKQESGKRPGSEKKKENLTIHKTIG
;
A
#
# COMPACT_ATOMS: atom_id res chain seq x y z
N MET A 1 -33.24 5.15 6.67
CA MET A 1 -32.65 6.24 7.47
C MET A 1 -31.19 6.37 7.11
N ALA A 2 -30.73 7.55 6.71
CA ALA A 2 -29.35 7.77 6.28
C ALA A 2 -28.45 7.91 7.51
N THR A 3 -27.61 6.91 7.79
CA THR A 3 -26.59 6.97 8.83
C THR A 3 -25.40 7.78 8.31
N ALA A 4 -25.19 8.96 8.90
CA ALA A 4 -24.00 9.76 8.63
C ALA A 4 -22.75 8.97 9.07
N ARG A 5 -21.86 8.67 8.13
CA ARG A 5 -20.57 8.02 8.43
C ARG A 5 -19.61 9.10 8.95
N LEU A 6 -19.27 9.03 10.23
CA LEU A 6 -18.17 9.80 10.80
C LEU A 6 -16.86 9.23 10.22
N THR A 7 -16.28 9.92 9.24
CA THR A 7 -15.05 9.53 8.54
C THR A 7 -13.77 9.95 9.28
N LYS A 8 -13.91 10.61 10.44
CA LYS A 8 -12.79 11.16 11.22
C LYS A 8 -12.85 10.62 12.64
N ILE A 9 -11.74 10.02 13.09
CA ILE A 9 -11.56 9.58 14.47
C ILE A 9 -11.50 10.86 15.34
N PRO A 10 -12.36 11.00 16.36
CA PRO A 10 -12.31 12.13 17.27
C PRO A 10 -10.99 12.12 18.05
N ASN A 11 -10.41 13.30 18.26
CA ASN A 11 -9.24 13.44 19.12
C ASN A 11 -9.71 13.42 20.57
N ILE A 12 -9.32 12.38 21.31
CA ILE A 12 -9.70 12.18 22.71
C ILE A 12 -8.48 12.56 23.56
N PRO A 13 -8.62 13.44 24.56
CA PRO A 13 -7.52 13.78 25.47
C PRO A 13 -7.05 12.53 26.23
N ASN A 14 -5.76 12.48 26.55
CA ASN A 14 -5.22 11.41 27.40
C ASN A 14 -5.71 11.60 28.84
N VAL A 15 -6.48 10.65 29.34
CA VAL A 15 -7.09 10.67 30.68
C VAL A 15 -6.35 9.66 31.54
N SER A 16 -5.99 10.01 32.78
CA SER A 16 -5.28 9.08 33.66
C SER A 16 -6.23 8.00 34.20
N GLU A 17 -5.68 6.86 34.63
CA GLU A 17 -6.48 5.73 35.11
C GLU A 17 -7.33 6.09 36.35
N GLU A 18 -6.87 7.02 37.18
CA GLU A 18 -7.61 7.48 38.37
C GLU A 18 -8.85 8.31 38.04
N GLU A 19 -8.88 8.92 36.85
CA GLU A 19 -10.00 9.73 36.36
C GLU A 19 -11.00 8.89 35.56
N LEU A 20 -10.70 7.61 35.29
CA LEU A 20 -11.59 6.70 34.58
C LEU A 20 -12.73 6.22 35.49
N SER A 21 -13.95 6.63 35.15
CA SER A 21 -15.14 6.05 35.75
C SER A 21 -15.20 4.53 35.47
N PRO A 22 -15.64 3.69 36.43
CA PRO A 22 -15.79 2.24 36.20
C PRO A 22 -16.64 1.89 34.97
N LEU A 23 -17.69 2.66 34.69
CA LEU A 23 -18.54 2.49 33.51
C LEU A 23 -17.78 2.74 32.20
N VAL A 24 -16.87 3.73 32.20
CA VAL A 24 -16.05 4.06 31.03
C VAL A 24 -14.99 3.00 30.81
N ALA A 25 -14.43 2.42 31.89
CA ALA A 25 -13.50 1.30 31.80
C ALA A 25 -14.17 0.06 31.18
N GLU A 26 -15.37 -0.31 31.62
CA GLU A 26 -16.14 -1.41 31.02
C GLU A 26 -16.45 -1.16 29.54
N LEU A 27 -16.78 0.08 29.17
CA LEU A 27 -17.02 0.46 27.78
C LEU A 27 -15.74 0.29 26.93
N LEU A 28 -14.58 0.64 27.49
CA LEU A 28 -13.29 0.49 26.81
C LEU A 28 -12.98 -0.99 26.55
N ASP A 29 -13.22 -1.86 27.54
CA ASP A 29 -13.06 -3.31 27.38
C ASP A 29 -13.95 -3.85 26.26
N ILE A 30 -15.21 -3.42 26.21
CA ILE A 30 -16.13 -3.80 25.13
C ILE A 30 -15.60 -3.31 23.77
N CYS A 31 -15.09 -2.09 23.68
CA CYS A 31 -14.51 -1.57 22.45
C CYS A 31 -13.26 -2.36 22.01
N CYS A 32 -12.39 -2.75 22.94
CA CYS A 32 -11.24 -3.60 22.66
C CYS A 32 -11.67 -4.96 22.09
N LEU A 33 -12.63 -5.63 22.74
CA LEU A 33 -13.18 -6.90 22.27
C LEU A 33 -13.82 -6.77 20.87
N GLN A 34 -14.55 -5.68 20.61
CA GLN A 34 -15.12 -5.40 19.30
C GLN A 34 -14.04 -5.20 18.23
N GLN A 35 -12.94 -4.53 18.57
CA GLN A 35 -11.84 -4.29 17.63
C GLN A 35 -11.14 -5.59 17.22
N GLU A 36 -10.88 -6.48 18.18
CA GLU A 36 -10.32 -7.81 17.89
C GLU A 36 -11.25 -8.63 16.99
N LEU A 37 -12.55 -8.62 17.29
CA LEU A 37 -13.54 -9.32 16.47
C LEU A 37 -13.61 -8.75 15.05
N ILE A 38 -13.55 -7.42 14.89
CA ILE A 38 -13.53 -6.78 13.58
C ILE A 38 -12.29 -7.20 12.78
N LEU A 39 -11.11 -7.25 13.41
CA LEU A 39 -9.88 -7.67 12.75
C LEU A 39 -9.97 -9.13 12.27
N SER A 40 -10.50 -10.03 13.11
CA SER A 40 -10.74 -11.44 12.75
C SER A 40 -11.73 -11.56 11.58
N LEU A 41 -12.83 -10.82 11.60
CA LEU A 41 -13.80 -10.82 10.51
C LEU A 41 -13.23 -10.25 9.21
N GLN A 42 -12.34 -9.25 9.27
CA GLN A 42 -11.66 -8.70 8.11
C GLN A 42 -10.73 -9.73 7.46
N GLU A 43 -10.00 -10.48 8.26
CA GLU A 43 -9.14 -11.57 7.79
C GLU A 43 -9.97 -12.68 7.11
N GLN A 44 -11.03 -13.15 7.77
CA GLN A 44 -11.93 -14.15 7.20
C GLN A 44 -12.57 -13.66 5.88
N ASN A 45 -13.01 -12.40 5.83
CA ASN A 45 -13.53 -11.80 4.60
C ASN A 45 -12.49 -11.77 3.48
N GLN A 46 -11.23 -11.50 3.81
CA GLN A 46 -10.16 -11.49 2.82
C GLN A 46 -9.92 -12.89 2.25
N ILE A 47 -9.86 -13.91 3.10
CA ILE A 47 -9.72 -15.31 2.69
C ILE A 47 -10.86 -15.72 1.75
N LEU A 48 -12.11 -15.45 2.13
CA LEU A 48 -13.28 -15.79 1.32
C LEU A 48 -13.29 -15.07 -0.04
N ARG A 49 -12.85 -13.80 -0.07
CA ARG A 49 -12.74 -13.05 -1.32
C ARG A 49 -11.69 -13.64 -2.26
N ASP A 50 -10.57 -14.09 -1.70
CA ASP A 50 -9.51 -14.71 -2.47
C ASP A 50 -9.96 -16.08 -3.01
N GLU A 51 -10.70 -16.86 -2.22
CA GLU A 51 -11.32 -18.12 -2.65
C GLU A 51 -12.33 -17.90 -3.78
N ILE A 52 -13.19 -16.89 -3.66
CA ILE A 52 -14.13 -16.51 -4.74
C ILE A 52 -13.38 -16.12 -6.01
N ALA A 53 -12.24 -15.42 -5.91
CA ALA A 53 -11.45 -15.04 -7.09
C ALA A 53 -10.89 -16.26 -7.81
N ILE A 54 -10.38 -17.25 -7.06
CA ILE A 54 -9.90 -18.52 -7.60
C ILE A 54 -11.04 -19.26 -8.31
N LEU A 55 -12.19 -19.43 -7.65
CA LEU A 55 -13.35 -20.11 -8.21
C LEU A 55 -13.90 -19.43 -9.47
N LYS A 56 -13.79 -18.10 -9.54
CA LYS A 56 -14.22 -17.31 -10.71
C LYS A 56 -13.15 -17.22 -11.80
N ASN A 57 -12.02 -17.91 -11.67
CA ASN A 57 -10.86 -17.78 -12.56
C ASN A 57 -10.39 -16.32 -12.75
N LEU A 58 -10.60 -15.49 -11.73
CA LEU A 58 -10.08 -14.13 -11.70
C LEU A 58 -8.61 -14.17 -11.30
N LYS A 59 -7.83 -13.19 -11.77
CA LYS A 59 -6.44 -13.07 -11.34
C LYS A 59 -6.41 -12.88 -9.82
N PRO A 60 -5.70 -13.73 -9.06
CA PRO A 60 -5.61 -13.59 -7.62
C PRO A 60 -4.91 -12.27 -7.27
N LYS A 61 -5.16 -11.77 -6.06
CA LYS A 61 -4.48 -10.58 -5.55
C LYS A 61 -2.97 -10.82 -5.61
N PRO A 62 -2.18 -9.90 -6.20
CA PRO A 62 -0.74 -10.08 -6.27
C PRO A 62 -0.17 -10.17 -4.84
N ASN A 63 0.72 -11.13 -4.61
CA ASN A 63 1.46 -11.20 -3.35
C ASN A 63 2.47 -10.03 -3.30
N ILE A 64 2.09 -8.95 -2.62
CA ILE A 64 2.92 -7.76 -2.46
C ILE A 64 3.88 -8.01 -1.31
N LYS A 65 5.17 -8.10 -1.60
CA LYS A 65 6.21 -8.13 -0.56
C LYS A 65 6.19 -6.82 0.23
N PRO A 66 6.50 -6.85 1.55
CA PRO A 66 6.62 -5.63 2.33
C PRO A 66 7.65 -4.69 1.69
N SER A 67 7.40 -3.38 1.81
CA SER A 67 8.27 -2.36 1.26
C SER A 67 9.63 -2.36 1.97
N ASN A 68 10.72 -2.56 1.23
CA ASN A 68 12.08 -2.43 1.76
C ASN A 68 12.59 -0.99 1.69
N LEU A 69 11.69 0.00 1.70
CA LEU A 69 12.06 1.40 1.51
C LEU A 69 12.97 1.92 2.64
N GLU A 70 12.73 1.49 3.88
CA GLU A 70 13.52 1.88 5.06
C GLU A 70 14.82 1.05 5.19
N ASN A 71 14.81 -0.20 4.73
CA ASN A 71 15.92 -1.15 4.87
C ASN A 71 16.84 -1.20 3.64
N ARG A 72 16.77 -0.22 2.74
CA ARG A 72 17.66 -0.19 1.58
C ARG A 72 18.99 0.43 2.04
N PRO A 73 20.08 -0.36 2.25
CA PRO A 73 21.39 0.25 2.35
C PRO A 73 21.62 1.05 1.07
N ASP A 74 22.21 2.24 1.20
CA ASP A 74 22.71 3.04 0.09
C ASP A 74 23.82 2.26 -0.63
N LYS A 75 23.43 1.23 -1.37
CA LYS A 75 24.30 0.60 -2.34
C LYS A 75 24.45 1.66 -3.43
N LYS A 76 25.48 2.49 -3.30
CA LYS A 76 26.23 3.01 -4.43
C LYS A 76 26.54 1.79 -5.28
N LYS A 77 25.65 1.45 -6.21
CA LYS A 77 25.93 0.46 -7.23
C LYS A 77 27.19 1.00 -7.88
N GLU A 78 28.32 0.33 -7.67
CA GLU A 78 29.44 0.45 -8.59
C GLU A 78 28.81 0.32 -9.97
N LYS A 79 28.88 1.41 -10.75
CA LYS A 79 28.54 1.34 -12.16
C LYS A 79 29.53 0.33 -12.71
N GLN A 80 29.15 -0.95 -12.74
CA GLN A 80 29.72 -1.85 -13.72
C GLN A 80 29.53 -1.10 -15.03
N GLU A 81 30.64 -0.87 -15.74
CA GLU A 81 30.63 -0.34 -17.09
C GLU A 81 29.96 -1.40 -17.97
N SER A 82 28.64 -1.54 -17.80
CA SER A 82 27.80 -2.33 -18.68
C SER A 82 27.96 -1.65 -20.02
N GLY A 83 28.51 -2.41 -20.97
CA GLY A 83 28.61 -1.98 -22.35
C GLY A 83 27.29 -1.35 -22.82
N LYS A 84 27.42 -0.50 -23.85
CA LYS A 84 26.30 0.18 -24.51
C LYS A 84 25.05 -0.70 -24.53
N ARG A 85 23.91 -0.15 -24.05
CA ARG A 85 22.62 -0.86 -24.00
C ARG A 85 22.36 -1.54 -25.35
N PRO A 86 21.85 -2.77 -25.40
CA PRO A 86 21.49 -3.39 -26.67
C PRO A 86 20.58 -2.44 -27.46
N GLY A 87 20.93 -2.15 -28.72
CA GLY A 87 20.29 -1.11 -29.56
C GLY A 87 20.96 0.28 -29.55
N SER A 88 22.05 0.45 -28.80
CA SER A 88 22.83 1.71 -28.77
C SER A 88 23.77 1.90 -29.96
N GLU A 89 23.84 0.94 -30.89
CA GLU A 89 24.44 1.19 -32.20
C GLU A 89 23.55 2.17 -32.97
N LYS A 90 23.89 3.46 -32.83
CA LYS A 90 23.28 4.51 -33.66
C LYS A 90 23.63 4.22 -35.12
N LYS A 91 22.65 3.87 -35.94
CA LYS A 91 22.82 3.86 -37.41
C LYS A 91 23.13 5.30 -37.85
N LYS A 92 24.25 5.48 -38.55
CA LYS A 92 24.54 6.72 -39.26
C LYS A 92 23.78 6.66 -40.59
N GLU A 93 22.68 7.40 -40.69
CA GLU A 93 21.99 7.61 -41.96
C GLU A 93 22.54 8.89 -42.62
N ASN A 94 22.84 8.80 -43.93
CA ASN A 94 23.23 9.95 -44.73
C ASN A 94 21.95 10.71 -45.12
N LEU A 95 21.56 11.69 -44.30
CA LEU A 95 20.39 12.51 -44.58
C LEU A 95 20.75 13.64 -45.55
N THR A 96 20.01 13.74 -46.66
CA THR A 96 20.14 14.84 -47.63
C THR A 96 19.58 16.12 -47.02
N ILE A 97 20.43 17.11 -46.78
CA ILE A 97 20.01 18.42 -46.25
C ILE A 97 19.55 19.29 -47.42
N HIS A 98 18.28 19.66 -47.45
CA HIS A 98 17.75 20.61 -48.44
C HIS A 98 17.93 22.04 -47.96
N LYS A 99 18.38 22.93 -48.86
CA LYS A 99 18.54 24.36 -48.54
C LYS A 99 17.19 25.04 -48.43
N THR A 100 16.95 25.73 -47.34
CA THR A 100 15.85 26.69 -47.22
C THR A 100 16.23 27.94 -48.01
N ILE A 101 15.38 28.32 -48.97
CA ILE A 101 15.50 29.60 -49.67
C ILE A 101 14.91 30.65 -48.73
N GLY A 102 15.73 31.64 -48.35
CA GLY A 102 15.32 32.78 -47.55
C GLY A 102 14.66 33.88 -48.37
#